data_AF-A0A7W0P2M0-F1
#
_entry.id   AF-A0A7W0P2M0-F1
#
_cell.length_a   1.000
_cell.length_b   1.000
_cell.length_c   1.000
_cell.angle_alpha   90.00
_cell.angle_beta   90.00
_cell.angle_gamma   90.00
#
_symmetry.space_group_name_H-M   'P 1'
#
loop_
_entity.id
_entity.type
_entity.pdbx_description
1 polymer ?
#
loop_
_entity_poly.entity_id
_entity_poly.type
_entity_poly.pdbx_seq_one_letter_code
_entity_poly.pdbx_strand_id
1 'polypeptide(L)'
;MFYLALPLLVMIAFALARRASSASRRRQLALLPPVVVFLVGVSGKLVASYLVPGWGPGFGWTNDWHSVLERSFWVQADLFAYGMLLATLSVAVEDGRTQLPRGWWPVTASASVGVAIVTAVAFDKGAIDQYIYDSLMALACGLFLSLVVLAGLDGRHRPFLLSWLEVRPIVWIGVVSYSLFLWHEPIIWWLRDRGLLATGTGVGGFLVNLVIVGTVSLALSALTYRVVELPALRRKARTPTRDEAVAVVAAAP
;
A
#
# COMPACT_ATOMS: atom_id res chain seq x y z
N MET A 1 0.00 8.61 -15.82
CA MET A 1 -0.97 9.38 -15.00
C MET A 1 -0.57 9.43 -13.53
N PHE A 2 -0.53 8.31 -12.80
CA PHE A 2 -0.17 8.27 -11.37
C PHE A 2 1.14 9.02 -11.00
N TYR A 3 2.24 8.72 -11.69
CA TYR A 3 3.55 9.31 -11.43
C TYR A 3 3.64 10.82 -11.69
N LEU A 4 2.68 11.41 -12.40
CA LEU A 4 2.62 12.86 -12.66
C LEU A 4 1.57 13.55 -11.77
N ALA A 5 0.46 12.87 -11.49
CA ALA A 5 -0.61 13.40 -10.65
C ALA A 5 -0.15 13.68 -9.21
N LEU A 6 0.63 12.77 -8.61
CA LEU A 6 1.14 12.94 -7.24
C LEU A 6 2.10 14.14 -7.10
N PRO A 7 3.16 14.27 -7.91
CA PRO A 7 4.02 15.45 -7.87
C PRO A 7 3.24 16.75 -8.10
N LEU A 8 2.29 16.76 -9.03
CA LEU A 8 1.49 17.94 -9.32
C LEU A 8 0.63 18.36 -8.11
N LEU A 9 -0.07 17.40 -7.49
CA LEU A 9 -0.88 17.65 -6.29
C LEU A 9 -0.03 18.16 -5.12
N VAL A 10 1.16 17.59 -4.93
CA VAL A 10 2.11 18.03 -3.91
C VAL A 10 2.64 19.43 -4.21
N MET A 11 3.00 19.73 -5.46
CA MET A 11 3.45 21.06 -5.87
C MET A 11 2.37 22.12 -5.69
N ILE A 12 1.12 21.82 -6.02
CA ILE A 12 -0.03 22.71 -5.82
C ILE A 12 -0.24 22.96 -4.32
N ALA A 13 -0.28 21.90 -3.51
CA ALA A 13 -0.44 22.05 -2.06
C ALA A 13 0.72 22.82 -1.43
N PHE A 14 1.95 22.59 -1.87
CA PHE A 14 3.13 23.34 -1.43
C PHE A 14 3.04 24.82 -1.84
N ALA A 15 2.67 25.11 -3.09
CA ALA A 15 2.51 26.48 -3.57
C ALA A 15 1.43 27.24 -2.77
N LEU A 16 0.33 26.59 -2.43
CA LEU A 16 -0.74 27.14 -1.60
C LEU A 16 -0.30 27.31 -0.14
N ALA A 17 0.41 26.32 0.42
CA ALA A 17 0.89 26.34 1.81
C ALA A 17 1.93 27.45 2.04
N ARG A 18 2.80 27.73 1.07
CA ARG A 18 3.75 28.86 1.15
C ARG A 18 3.05 30.22 1.23
N ARG A 19 1.87 30.34 0.63
CA ARG A 19 1.06 31.58 0.65
C ARG A 19 0.20 31.71 1.90
N ALA A 20 0.16 30.70 2.78
CA ALA A 20 -0.63 30.74 3.99
C ALA A 20 0.08 31.50 5.12
N SER A 21 -0.61 32.50 5.64
CA SER A 21 -0.15 33.39 6.71
C SER A 21 -0.19 32.77 8.12
N SER A 22 -0.99 31.72 8.33
CA SER A 22 -1.18 31.08 9.65
C SER A 22 -0.77 29.61 9.65
N ALA A 23 -0.16 29.16 10.77
CA ALA A 23 0.18 27.76 11.01
C ALA A 23 -1.04 26.82 11.01
N SER A 24 -2.22 27.31 11.38
CA SER A 24 -3.47 26.55 11.28
C SER A 24 -3.87 26.30 9.82
N ARG A 25 -3.78 27.35 8.99
CA ARG A 25 -4.10 27.26 7.56
C ARG A 25 -3.12 26.38 6.80
N ARG A 26 -1.83 26.41 7.15
CA ARG A 26 -0.82 25.48 6.60
C ARG A 26 -1.15 24.02 6.90
N ARG A 27 -1.64 23.72 8.11
CA ARG A 27 -2.08 22.35 8.49
C ARG A 27 -3.29 21.90 7.68
N GLN A 28 -4.32 22.76 7.55
CA GLN A 28 -5.48 22.46 6.70
C GLN A 28 -5.09 22.22 5.25
N LEU A 29 -4.17 23.02 4.71
CA LEU A 29 -3.67 22.85 3.34
C LEU A 29 -2.82 21.59 3.16
N ALA A 30 -2.14 21.10 4.20
CA ALA A 30 -1.42 19.83 4.16
C ALA A 30 -2.37 18.62 4.07
N LEU A 31 -3.59 18.73 4.59
CA LEU A 31 -4.63 17.70 4.47
C LEU A 31 -5.38 17.75 3.12
N LEU A 32 -5.17 18.80 2.32
CA LEU A 32 -5.89 18.97 1.06
C LEU A 32 -5.56 17.86 0.04
N PRO A 33 -4.28 17.47 -0.19
CA PRO A 33 -3.96 16.35 -1.09
C PRO A 33 -4.65 15.02 -0.74
N PRO A 34 -4.55 14.49 0.50
CA PRO A 34 -5.23 13.24 0.81
C PRO A 34 -6.74 13.33 0.66
N VAL A 35 -7.37 14.44 1.06
CA VAL A 35 -8.82 14.63 0.91
C VAL A 35 -9.23 14.65 -0.56
N VAL A 36 -8.52 15.41 -1.40
CA VAL A 36 -8.82 15.46 -2.85
C VAL A 36 -8.65 14.08 -3.48
N VAL A 37 -7.56 13.38 -3.18
CA VAL A 37 -7.30 12.03 -3.70
C VAL A 37 -8.35 11.03 -3.23
N PHE A 38 -8.80 11.13 -1.98
CA PHE A 38 -9.90 10.32 -1.45
C PHE A 38 -11.21 10.56 -2.20
N LEU A 39 -11.60 11.82 -2.39
CA LEU A 39 -12.83 12.18 -3.12
C LEU A 39 -12.77 11.74 -4.59
N VAL A 40 -11.60 11.85 -5.23
CA VAL A 40 -11.38 11.32 -6.59
C VAL A 40 -11.63 9.81 -6.60
N GLY A 41 -11.04 9.06 -5.67
CA GLY A 41 -11.24 7.60 -5.53
C GLY A 41 -12.71 7.21 -5.38
N VAL A 42 -13.37 7.82 -4.39
CA VAL A 42 -14.80 7.57 -4.11
C VAL A 42 -15.65 7.92 -5.33
N SER A 43 -15.39 9.05 -6.01
CA SER A 43 -16.13 9.40 -7.22
C SER A 43 -15.94 8.37 -8.34
N GLY A 44 -14.73 7.83 -8.52
CA GLY A 44 -14.45 6.78 -9.50
C GLY A 44 -15.21 5.50 -9.18
N LYS A 45 -15.23 5.09 -7.90
CA LYS A 45 -15.99 3.91 -7.43
C LYS A 45 -17.49 4.08 -7.64
N LEU A 46 -18.05 5.26 -7.38
CA LEU A 46 -19.46 5.55 -7.64
C LEU A 46 -19.78 5.46 -9.14
N VAL A 47 -18.91 5.99 -10.00
CA VAL A 47 -19.07 5.89 -11.47
C VAL A 47 -19.00 4.44 -11.93
N ALA A 48 -18.02 3.66 -11.44
CA ALA A 48 -17.87 2.25 -11.79
C ALA A 48 -19.05 1.40 -11.30
N SER A 49 -19.59 1.69 -10.11
CA SER A 49 -20.72 0.95 -9.54
C SER A 49 -22.06 1.29 -10.22
N TYR A 50 -22.33 2.58 -10.48
CA TYR A 50 -23.67 3.01 -10.91
C TYR A 50 -23.79 3.39 -12.39
N LEU A 51 -22.73 3.88 -13.03
CA LEU A 51 -22.81 4.42 -14.40
C LEU A 51 -22.23 3.48 -15.44
N VAL A 52 -21.19 2.73 -15.10
CA VAL A 52 -20.53 1.78 -16.00
C VAL A 52 -20.38 0.44 -15.27
N PRO A 53 -21.47 -0.25 -14.90
CA PRO A 53 -21.38 -1.53 -14.18
C PRO A 53 -20.70 -2.60 -15.06
N GLY A 54 -19.98 -3.52 -14.43
CA GLY A 54 -19.32 -4.64 -15.10
C GLY A 54 -20.30 -5.74 -15.46
N TRP A 55 -20.30 -6.17 -16.72
CA TRP A 55 -21.16 -7.25 -17.21
C TRP A 55 -20.28 -8.43 -17.61
N GLY A 56 -20.06 -9.38 -16.70
CA GLY A 56 -19.41 -10.63 -17.04
C GLY A 56 -18.71 -11.34 -15.89
N PRO A 57 -18.39 -12.64 -16.05
CA PRO A 57 -17.79 -13.49 -15.02
C PRO A 57 -16.28 -13.22 -14.80
N GLY A 58 -15.75 -12.09 -15.28
CA GLY A 58 -14.31 -11.84 -15.39
C GLY A 58 -13.64 -11.17 -14.20
N PHE A 59 -14.36 -10.86 -13.11
CA PHE A 59 -13.81 -10.07 -11.98
C PHE A 59 -13.07 -8.80 -12.46
N GLY A 60 -13.66 -8.13 -13.45
CA GLY A 60 -13.07 -6.95 -14.09
C GLY A 60 -11.93 -7.22 -15.08
N TRP A 61 -11.58 -8.46 -15.43
CA TRP A 61 -10.57 -8.76 -16.46
C TRP A 61 -11.21 -9.08 -17.82
N THR A 62 -12.22 -8.31 -18.21
CA THR A 62 -12.90 -8.43 -19.50
C THR A 62 -12.54 -7.27 -20.42
N ASN A 63 -12.72 -7.45 -21.72
CA ASN A 63 -12.45 -6.40 -22.71
C ASN A 63 -13.61 -5.39 -22.75
N ASP A 64 -13.84 -4.70 -21.64
CA ASP A 64 -14.89 -3.69 -21.49
C ASP A 64 -14.38 -2.44 -20.76
N TRP A 65 -15.19 -1.39 -20.80
CA TRP A 65 -14.81 -0.11 -20.22
C TRP A 65 -14.81 -0.12 -18.69
N HIS A 66 -15.62 -0.98 -18.07
CA HIS A 66 -15.67 -1.14 -16.62
C HIS A 66 -14.32 -1.66 -16.09
N SER A 67 -13.80 -2.70 -16.72
CA SER A 67 -12.50 -3.32 -16.46
C SER A 67 -11.34 -2.32 -16.52
N VAL A 68 -11.39 -1.40 -17.48
CA VAL A 68 -10.44 -0.27 -17.63
C VAL A 68 -10.61 0.72 -16.48
N LEU A 69 -11.85 1.11 -16.14
CA LEU A 69 -12.14 2.03 -15.05
C LEU A 69 -11.67 1.48 -13.70
N GLU A 70 -11.99 0.23 -13.39
CA GLU A 70 -11.60 -0.42 -12.12
C GLU A 70 -10.09 -0.47 -11.90
N ARG A 71 -9.31 -0.63 -12.97
CA ARG A 71 -7.83 -0.61 -12.93
C ARG A 71 -7.23 0.79 -13.06
N SER A 72 -8.06 1.80 -13.34
CA SER A 72 -7.59 3.16 -13.50
C SER A 72 -7.21 3.77 -12.16
N PHE A 73 -6.33 4.77 -12.22
CA PHE A 73 -6.00 5.58 -11.04
C PHE A 73 -7.24 6.24 -10.42
N TRP A 74 -8.27 6.53 -11.22
CA TRP A 74 -9.46 7.22 -10.74
C TRP A 74 -10.20 6.40 -9.68
N VAL A 75 -10.48 5.12 -9.94
CA VAL A 75 -11.16 4.24 -8.98
C VAL A 75 -10.28 3.90 -7.79
N GLN A 76 -8.96 3.75 -8.02
CA GLN A 76 -8.00 3.30 -7.00
C GLN A 76 -7.39 4.45 -6.17
N ALA A 77 -7.76 5.71 -6.45
CA ALA A 77 -7.11 6.87 -5.84
C ALA A 77 -7.28 6.92 -4.32
N ASP A 78 -8.44 6.54 -3.78
CA ASP A 78 -8.74 6.63 -2.34
C ASP A 78 -7.82 5.74 -1.48
N LEU A 79 -7.33 4.62 -2.03
CA LEU A 79 -6.40 3.74 -1.34
C LEU A 79 -5.11 4.47 -0.95
N PHE A 80 -4.63 5.38 -1.80
CA PHE A 80 -3.45 6.19 -1.52
C PHE A 80 -3.68 7.27 -0.45
N ALA A 81 -4.93 7.71 -0.28
CA ALA A 81 -5.26 8.77 0.67
C ALA A 81 -4.93 8.36 2.11
N TYR A 82 -5.13 7.09 2.48
CA TYR A 82 -4.80 6.59 3.82
C TYR A 82 -3.29 6.69 4.12
N GLY A 83 -2.45 6.35 3.15
CA GLY A 83 -0.99 6.50 3.27
C GLY A 83 -0.56 7.96 3.33
N MET A 84 -1.18 8.83 2.53
CA MET A 84 -0.92 10.27 2.57
C MET A 84 -1.33 10.91 3.90
N LEU A 85 -2.50 10.53 4.44
CA LEU A 85 -2.94 10.97 5.77
C LEU A 85 -1.93 10.55 6.84
N LEU A 86 -1.50 9.29 6.82
CA LEU A 86 -0.47 8.81 7.74
C LEU A 86 0.83 9.60 7.60
N ALA A 87 1.28 9.89 6.37
CA ALA A 87 2.47 10.69 6.15
C ALA A 87 2.33 12.10 6.76
N THR A 88 1.20 12.79 6.50
CA THR A 88 0.96 14.13 7.08
C THR A 88 0.90 14.10 8.61
N LEU A 89 0.30 13.06 9.19
CA LEU A 89 0.25 12.87 10.64
C LEU A 89 1.65 12.57 11.21
N SER A 90 2.45 11.74 10.54
CA SER A 90 3.81 11.40 10.98
C SER A 90 4.70 12.63 11.07
N VAL A 91 4.66 13.50 10.06
CA VAL A 91 5.40 14.78 10.07
C VAL A 91 4.90 15.71 11.18
N ALA A 92 3.59 15.74 11.43
CA ALA A 92 3.04 16.56 12.52
C ALA A 92 3.46 16.07 13.92
N VAL A 93 3.63 14.75 14.08
CA VAL A 93 4.14 14.14 15.31
C VAL A 93 5.64 14.37 15.47
N GLU A 94 6.42 14.17 14.39
CA GLU A 94 7.86 14.39 14.36
C GLU A 94 8.23 15.85 14.68
N ASP A 95 7.50 16.81 14.10
CA ASP A 95 7.66 18.25 14.38
C ASP A 95 7.15 18.66 15.78
N GLY A 96 6.62 17.73 16.59
CA GLY A 96 6.05 18.00 17.92
C GLY A 96 4.75 18.83 17.90
N ARG A 97 4.13 19.02 16.73
CA ARG A 97 2.88 19.79 16.57
C ARG A 97 1.64 19.02 16.99
N THR A 98 1.73 17.70 17.06
CA THR A 98 0.67 16.81 17.50
C THR A 98 1.29 15.75 18.39
N GLN A 99 0.72 15.56 19.59
CA GLN A 99 1.17 14.52 20.49
C GLN A 99 0.23 13.33 20.41
N LEU A 100 0.80 12.13 20.41
CA LEU A 100 0.00 10.91 20.47
C LEU A 100 -0.59 10.74 21.87
N PRO A 101 -1.91 10.48 21.98
CA PRO A 101 -2.56 10.29 23.28
C PRO A 101 -2.01 9.03 23.96
N ARG A 102 -2.00 9.02 25.30
CA ARG A 102 -1.63 7.82 26.05
C ARG A 102 -2.61 6.69 25.71
N GLY A 103 -2.09 5.51 25.38
CA GLY A 103 -2.92 4.36 25.01
C GLY A 103 -3.45 4.37 23.57
N TRP A 104 -2.93 5.22 22.67
CA TRP A 104 -3.32 5.22 21.25
C TRP A 104 -3.11 3.85 20.60
N TRP A 105 -1.99 3.18 20.91
CA TRP A 105 -1.57 1.94 20.26
C TRP A 105 -2.61 0.80 20.36
N PRO A 106 -3.07 0.38 21.56
CA PRO A 106 -4.07 -0.69 21.66
C PRO A 106 -5.40 -0.32 21.00
N VAL A 107 -5.81 0.95 21.05
CA VAL A 107 -7.04 1.42 20.39
C VAL A 107 -6.91 1.29 18.87
N THR A 108 -5.81 1.79 18.30
CA THR A 108 -5.54 1.69 16.87
C THR A 108 -5.36 0.24 16.42
N ALA A 109 -4.73 -0.61 17.23
CA ALA A 109 -4.56 -2.03 16.93
C ALA A 109 -5.91 -2.76 16.90
N SER A 110 -6.75 -2.51 17.92
CA SER A 110 -8.10 -3.08 17.99
C SER A 110 -8.98 -2.57 16.84
N ALA A 111 -8.87 -1.29 16.49
CA ALA A 111 -9.60 -0.71 15.36
C ALA A 111 -9.14 -1.32 14.03
N SER A 112 -7.82 -1.47 13.80
CA SER A 112 -7.29 -2.09 12.58
C SER A 112 -7.81 -3.53 12.40
N VAL A 113 -7.69 -4.35 13.44
CA VAL A 113 -8.16 -5.75 13.42
C VAL A 113 -9.68 -5.82 13.31
N GLY A 114 -10.39 -4.99 14.06
CA GLY A 114 -11.85 -4.93 14.06
C GLY A 114 -12.41 -4.56 12.69
N VAL A 115 -11.87 -3.50 12.07
CA VAL A 115 -12.27 -3.10 10.71
C VAL A 115 -11.94 -4.21 9.70
N ALA A 116 -10.77 -4.83 9.75
CA ALA A 116 -10.40 -5.91 8.84
C ALA A 116 -11.36 -7.12 8.94
N ILE A 117 -11.64 -7.58 10.17
CA ILE A 117 -12.54 -8.73 10.41
C ILE A 117 -13.96 -8.41 9.98
N VAL A 118 -14.51 -7.27 10.41
CA VAL A 118 -15.88 -6.86 10.07
C VAL A 118 -16.04 -6.72 8.56
N THR A 119 -15.05 -6.11 7.89
CA THR A 119 -15.06 -5.94 6.44
C THR A 119 -15.01 -7.28 5.72
N ALA A 120 -14.11 -8.19 6.13
CA ALA A 120 -14.00 -9.52 5.54
C ALA A 120 -15.29 -10.34 5.71
N VAL A 121 -15.88 -10.35 6.90
CA VAL A 121 -17.14 -11.05 7.19
C VAL A 121 -18.31 -10.42 6.43
N ALA A 122 -18.37 -9.09 6.33
CA ALA A 122 -19.42 -8.40 5.59
C ALA A 122 -19.35 -8.73 4.09
N PHE A 123 -18.14 -8.78 3.52
CA PHE A 123 -17.95 -9.14 2.12
C PHE A 123 -18.29 -10.61 1.85
N ASP A 124 -17.83 -11.53 2.69
CA ASP A 124 -18.15 -12.97 2.60
C ASP A 124 -19.66 -13.23 2.65
N LYS A 125 -20.39 -12.47 3.49
CA LYS A 125 -21.86 -12.52 3.57
C LYS A 125 -22.58 -11.78 2.45
N GLY A 126 -21.86 -11.15 1.52
CA GLY A 126 -22.43 -10.34 0.44
C GLY A 126 -23.13 -9.06 0.92
N ALA A 127 -22.85 -8.59 2.13
CA ALA A 127 -23.44 -7.39 2.71
C ALA A 127 -22.82 -6.09 2.18
N ILE A 128 -21.59 -6.17 1.64
CA ILE A 128 -20.88 -5.06 1.00
C ILE A 128 -20.35 -5.51 -0.36
N ASP A 129 -20.20 -4.57 -1.29
CA ASP A 129 -19.58 -4.81 -2.58
C ASP A 129 -18.04 -4.78 -2.49
N GLN A 130 -17.39 -5.13 -3.61
CA GLN A 130 -15.94 -5.15 -3.72
C GLN A 130 -15.29 -3.76 -3.52
N TYR A 131 -15.94 -2.68 -3.94
CA TYR A 131 -15.39 -1.34 -3.82
C TYR A 131 -15.33 -0.85 -2.36
N ILE A 132 -16.40 -1.13 -1.61
CA ILE A 132 -16.47 -0.86 -0.16
C ILE A 132 -15.47 -1.75 0.57
N TYR A 133 -15.38 -3.03 0.20
CA TYR A 133 -14.37 -3.94 0.75
C TYR A 133 -12.96 -3.38 0.57
N ASP A 134 -12.59 -2.96 -0.64
CA ASP A 134 -11.25 -2.43 -0.95
C ASP A 134 -10.94 -1.15 -0.12
N SER A 135 -11.89 -0.21 -0.02
CA SER A 135 -11.71 1.01 0.77
C SER A 135 -11.54 0.71 2.27
N LEU A 136 -12.39 -0.13 2.84
CA LEU A 136 -12.36 -0.46 4.26
C LEU A 136 -11.15 -1.32 4.64
N MET A 137 -10.75 -2.24 3.76
CA MET A 137 -9.53 -3.02 3.94
C MET A 137 -8.30 -2.10 3.87
N ALA A 138 -8.25 -1.16 2.93
CA ALA A 138 -7.17 -0.18 2.87
C ALA A 138 -7.14 0.74 4.10
N LEU A 139 -8.29 1.10 4.66
CA LEU A 139 -8.35 1.78 5.96
C LEU A 139 -7.73 0.91 7.07
N ALA A 140 -8.09 -0.37 7.15
CA ALA A 140 -7.54 -1.30 8.14
C ALA A 140 -6.01 -1.44 8.00
N CYS A 141 -5.51 -1.56 6.76
CA CYS A 141 -4.09 -1.58 6.45
C CYS A 141 -3.40 -0.24 6.78
N GLY A 142 -4.04 0.90 6.51
CA GLY A 142 -3.52 2.22 6.87
C GLY A 142 -3.40 2.40 8.39
N LEU A 143 -4.39 1.93 9.14
CA LEU A 143 -4.34 1.89 10.60
C LEU A 143 -3.21 0.96 11.08
N PHE A 144 -3.06 -0.23 10.49
CA PHE A 144 -1.96 -1.13 10.81
C PHE A 144 -0.59 -0.48 10.55
N LEU A 145 -0.41 0.15 9.38
CA LEU A 145 0.81 0.89 9.04
C LEU A 145 1.09 2.01 10.04
N SER A 146 0.05 2.69 10.53
CA SER A 146 0.20 3.73 11.55
C SER A 146 0.76 3.20 12.86
N LEU A 147 0.44 1.96 13.25
CA LEU A 147 1.01 1.30 14.44
C LEU A 147 2.52 1.15 14.32
N VAL A 148 3.04 0.95 13.12
CA VAL A 148 4.48 0.74 12.87
C VAL A 148 5.17 2.11 12.76
N VAL A 149 4.65 2.99 11.91
CA VAL A 149 5.26 4.30 11.61
C VAL A 149 5.27 5.20 12.86
N LEU A 150 4.12 5.35 13.52
CA LEU A 150 3.99 6.29 14.64
C LEU A 150 4.62 5.75 15.93
N ALA A 151 4.67 4.43 16.12
CA ALA A 151 5.36 3.85 17.28
C ALA A 151 6.88 4.06 17.22
N GLY A 152 7.46 4.16 16.02
CA GLY A 152 8.85 4.58 15.85
C GLY A 152 9.12 6.01 16.35
N LEU A 153 8.11 6.88 16.30
CA LEU A 153 8.20 8.29 16.69
C LEU A 153 7.82 8.55 18.16
N ASP A 154 6.93 7.73 18.75
CA ASP A 154 6.39 7.96 20.11
C ASP A 154 7.49 7.88 21.18
N GLY A 155 8.57 7.12 20.95
CA GLY A 155 9.77 7.03 21.81
C GLY A 155 9.53 6.49 23.23
N ARG A 156 8.28 6.45 23.71
CA ARG A 156 7.86 6.07 25.05
C ARG A 156 8.01 4.57 25.28
N HIS A 157 7.59 3.75 24.33
CA HIS A 157 7.67 2.28 24.38
C HIS A 157 7.80 1.73 22.96
N ARG A 158 8.72 0.80 22.73
CA ARG A 158 8.78 0.03 21.48
C ARG A 158 7.87 -1.20 21.61
N PRO A 159 6.71 -1.24 20.91
CA PRO A 159 5.83 -2.39 20.95
C PRO A 159 6.52 -3.64 20.40
N PHE A 160 6.18 -4.81 20.96
CA PHE A 160 6.70 -6.11 20.52
C PHE A 160 6.56 -6.33 19.01
N LEU A 161 5.48 -5.81 18.41
CA LEU A 161 5.24 -5.85 16.97
C LEU A 161 6.42 -5.29 16.15
N LEU A 162 7.01 -4.16 16.56
CA LEU A 162 8.15 -3.56 15.85
C LEU A 162 9.37 -4.48 15.93
N SER A 163 9.70 -4.96 17.12
CA SER A 163 10.82 -5.89 17.31
C SER A 163 10.66 -7.19 16.51
N TRP A 164 9.42 -7.67 16.38
CA TRP A 164 9.12 -8.86 15.58
C TRP A 164 9.26 -8.58 14.08
N LEU A 165 8.81 -7.43 13.58
CA LEU A 165 8.96 -7.04 12.18
C LEU A 165 10.43 -6.79 11.77
N GLU A 166 11.31 -6.46 12.72
CA GLU A 166 12.75 -6.24 12.50
C GLU A 166 13.57 -7.54 12.45
N VAL A 167 12.96 -8.71 12.73
CA VAL A 167 13.69 -9.99 12.70
C VAL A 167 14.13 -10.31 11.27
N ARG A 168 15.37 -10.80 11.12
CA ARG A 168 16.04 -11.04 9.82
C ARG A 168 15.18 -11.74 8.75
N PRO A 169 14.41 -12.81 9.03
CA PRO A 169 13.59 -13.46 8.02
C PRO A 169 12.48 -12.56 7.48
N ILE A 170 11.86 -11.75 8.33
CA ILE A 170 10.76 -10.84 7.93
C ILE A 170 11.31 -9.70 7.07
N VAL A 171 12.44 -9.11 7.47
CA VAL A 171 13.14 -8.12 6.67
C VAL A 171 13.55 -8.70 5.32
N TRP A 172 14.05 -9.93 5.29
CA TRP A 172 14.43 -10.61 4.06
C TRP A 172 13.25 -10.85 3.12
N ILE A 173 12.08 -11.23 3.65
CA ILE A 173 10.82 -11.34 2.88
C ILE A 173 10.46 -9.97 2.28
N GLY A 174 10.59 -8.89 3.05
CA GLY A 174 10.40 -7.52 2.55
C GLY A 174 11.33 -7.17 1.40
N VAL A 175 12.60 -7.58 1.47
CA VAL A 175 13.60 -7.35 0.42
C VAL A 175 13.26 -8.10 -0.87
N VAL A 176 12.75 -9.33 -0.79
CA VAL A 176 12.36 -10.13 -1.98
C VAL A 176 10.91 -9.88 -2.42
N SER A 177 10.20 -8.94 -1.78
CA SER A 177 8.76 -8.71 -1.98
C SER A 177 8.39 -8.35 -3.42
N TYR A 178 9.27 -7.62 -4.12
CA TYR A 178 9.04 -7.29 -5.53
C TYR A 178 9.06 -8.55 -6.41
N SER A 179 10.08 -9.39 -6.24
CA SER A 179 10.15 -10.70 -6.92
C SER A 179 8.95 -11.58 -6.55
N LEU A 180 8.51 -11.58 -5.28
CA LEU A 180 7.33 -12.31 -4.81
C LEU A 180 6.04 -11.85 -5.52
N PHE A 181 5.86 -10.55 -5.65
CA PHE A 181 4.73 -9.97 -6.36
C PHE A 181 4.68 -10.38 -7.83
N LEU A 182 5.83 -10.54 -8.51
CA LEU A 182 5.83 -10.99 -9.91
C LEU A 182 5.44 -12.46 -10.07
N TRP A 183 5.86 -13.32 -9.13
CA TRP A 183 5.73 -14.77 -9.28
C TRP A 183 4.43 -15.34 -8.73
N HIS A 184 3.83 -14.73 -7.70
CA HIS A 184 2.69 -15.33 -7.01
C HIS A 184 1.50 -15.62 -7.93
N GLU A 185 1.06 -14.65 -8.74
CA GLU A 185 -0.06 -14.82 -9.68
C GLU A 185 0.22 -15.93 -10.72
N PRO A 186 1.30 -15.89 -11.53
CA PRO A 186 1.61 -16.96 -12.48
C PRO A 186 1.66 -18.35 -11.85
N ILE A 187 2.18 -18.47 -10.62
CA ILE A 187 2.27 -19.73 -9.89
C ILE A 187 0.89 -20.22 -9.46
N ILE A 188 0.01 -19.33 -9.00
CA ILE A 188 -1.38 -19.70 -8.67
C ILE A 188 -2.07 -20.29 -9.89
N TRP A 189 -2.02 -19.61 -11.04
CA TRP A 189 -2.62 -20.10 -12.28
C TRP A 189 -2.00 -21.43 -12.74
N TRP A 190 -0.67 -21.51 -12.74
CA TRP A 190 0.04 -22.73 -13.14
C TRP A 190 -0.27 -23.93 -12.24
N LEU A 191 -0.32 -23.74 -10.91
CA LEU A 191 -0.68 -24.81 -9.96
C LEU A 191 -2.15 -25.21 -10.11
N ARG A 192 -3.04 -24.24 -10.36
CA ARG A 192 -4.47 -24.47 -10.59
C ARG A 192 -4.70 -25.33 -11.83
N ASP A 193 -4.08 -24.97 -12.96
CA ASP A 193 -4.23 -25.66 -14.23
C ASP A 193 -3.69 -27.10 -14.19
N ARG A 194 -2.73 -27.37 -13.30
CA ARG A 194 -2.17 -28.70 -13.08
C ARG A 194 -2.94 -29.52 -12.04
N GLY A 195 -4.01 -28.98 -11.45
CA GLY A 195 -4.77 -29.64 -10.40
C GLY A 195 -3.97 -29.86 -9.11
N LEU A 196 -2.92 -29.06 -8.88
CA LEU A 196 -2.03 -29.17 -7.72
C LEU A 196 -2.51 -28.35 -6.51
N LEU A 197 -3.62 -27.63 -6.66
CA LEU A 197 -4.29 -26.95 -5.55
C LEU A 197 -5.33 -27.88 -4.92
N ALA A 198 -5.40 -27.86 -3.60
CA ALA A 198 -6.42 -28.55 -2.84
C ALA A 198 -7.81 -28.06 -3.29
N THR A 199 -8.70 -29.00 -3.61
CA THR A 199 -10.05 -28.75 -4.14
C THR A 199 -11.10 -28.55 -3.04
N GLY A 200 -10.72 -28.62 -1.77
CA GLY A 200 -11.62 -28.44 -0.63
C GLY A 200 -11.91 -26.97 -0.32
N THR A 201 -13.19 -26.61 -0.18
CA THR A 201 -13.68 -25.27 0.17
C THR A 201 -13.56 -24.90 1.66
N GLY A 202 -12.79 -25.67 2.44
CA GLY A 202 -12.59 -25.46 3.87
C GLY A 202 -11.29 -24.73 4.21
N VAL A 203 -11.19 -24.24 5.45
CA VAL A 203 -9.98 -23.61 6.01
C VAL A 203 -8.73 -24.46 5.80
N GLY A 204 -8.86 -25.79 5.89
CA GLY A 204 -7.75 -26.71 5.62
C GLY A 204 -7.24 -26.65 4.18
N GLY A 205 -8.14 -26.60 3.19
CA GLY A 205 -7.77 -26.46 1.78
C GLY A 205 -7.09 -25.12 1.50
N PHE A 206 -7.63 -24.04 2.10
CA PHE A 206 -7.01 -22.71 2.03
C PHE A 206 -5.59 -22.70 2.62
N LEU A 207 -5.40 -23.24 3.83
CA LEU A 207 -4.08 -23.28 4.48
C LEU A 207 -3.07 -24.11 3.68
N VAL A 208 -3.50 -25.26 3.14
CA VAL A 208 -2.65 -26.08 2.27
C VAL A 208 -2.25 -25.31 1.02
N ASN A 209 -3.21 -24.66 0.35
CA ASN A 209 -2.92 -23.85 -0.85
C ASN A 209 -2.00 -22.68 -0.53
N LEU A 210 -2.22 -22.00 0.60
CA LEU A 210 -1.36 -20.91 1.08
C LEU A 210 0.08 -21.37 1.29
N VAL A 211 0.28 -22.53 1.91
CA VAL A 211 1.61 -23.10 2.14
C VAL A 211 2.25 -23.51 0.81
N ILE A 212 1.52 -24.19 -0.08
CA ILE A 212 2.05 -24.64 -1.38
C ILE A 212 2.44 -23.43 -2.24
N VAL A 213 1.49 -22.53 -2.50
CA VAL A 213 1.70 -21.33 -3.32
C VAL A 213 2.78 -20.45 -2.71
N GLY A 214 2.70 -20.21 -1.39
CA GLY A 214 3.67 -19.36 -0.68
C GLY A 214 5.08 -19.92 -0.75
N THR A 215 5.25 -21.23 -0.57
CA THR A 215 6.57 -21.87 -0.62
C THR A 215 7.16 -21.83 -2.02
N VAL A 216 6.38 -22.19 -3.05
CA VAL A 216 6.85 -22.20 -4.45
C VAL A 216 7.16 -20.77 -4.91
N SER A 217 6.29 -19.82 -4.60
CA SER A 217 6.48 -18.41 -4.92
C SER A 217 7.70 -17.83 -4.23
N LEU A 218 7.90 -18.10 -2.94
CA LEU A 218 9.04 -17.59 -2.21
C LEU A 218 10.36 -18.20 -2.71
N ALA A 219 10.37 -19.50 -3.05
CA ALA A 219 11.56 -20.16 -3.60
C ALA A 219 11.97 -19.56 -4.95
N LEU A 220 11.02 -19.39 -5.88
CA LEU A 220 11.29 -18.78 -7.18
C LEU A 220 11.66 -17.30 -7.07
N SER A 221 11.06 -16.59 -6.13
CA SER A 221 11.36 -15.19 -5.86
C SER A 221 12.74 -15.01 -5.26
N ALA A 222 13.15 -15.88 -4.35
CA ALA A 222 14.48 -15.89 -3.77
C ALA A 222 15.56 -16.16 -4.84
N LEU A 223 15.28 -17.09 -5.77
CA LEU A 223 16.16 -17.39 -6.88
C LEU A 223 16.29 -16.20 -7.83
N THR A 224 15.15 -15.63 -8.24
CA THR A 224 15.09 -14.47 -9.14
C THR A 224 15.76 -13.26 -8.53
N TYR A 225 15.52 -12.99 -7.24
CA TYR A 225 16.17 -11.92 -6.50
C TYR A 225 17.70 -12.07 -6.55
N ARG A 226 18.22 -13.27 -6.28
CA ARG A 226 19.68 -13.51 -6.25
C ARG A 226 20.33 -13.42 -7.63
N VAL A 227 19.66 -13.90 -8.67
CA VAL A 227 20.24 -14.03 -10.03
C VAL A 227 20.04 -12.76 -10.87
N VAL A 228 18.93 -12.04 -10.69
CA VAL A 228 18.55 -10.91 -11.56
C VAL A 228 18.57 -9.60 -10.80
N GLU A 229 17.85 -9.53 -9.68
CA GLU A 229 17.62 -8.28 -8.96
C GLU A 229 18.89 -7.79 -8.26
N LEU A 230 19.58 -8.68 -7.54
CA LEU A 230 20.78 -8.34 -6.77
C LEU A 230 21.94 -7.87 -7.68
N PRO A 231 22.24 -8.52 -8.84
CA PRO A 231 23.22 -7.99 -9.79
C PRO A 231 22.82 -6.64 -10.39
N ALA A 232 21.54 -6.44 -10.71
CA ALA A 232 21.04 -5.17 -11.25
C ALA A 232 21.18 -4.02 -10.24
N LEU A 233 20.82 -4.26 -8.97
CA LEU A 233 20.99 -3.29 -7.89
C LEU A 233 22.46 -2.94 -7.65
N ARG A 234 23.36 -3.95 -7.68
CA ARG A 234 24.82 -3.72 -7.55
C ARG A 234 25.40 -2.91 -8.70
N ARG A 235 24.87 -3.04 -9.92
CA ARG A 235 25.27 -2.20 -11.07
C ARG A 235 24.76 -0.77 -10.93
N LYS A 236 23.52 -0.58 -10.47
CA LYS A 236 22.95 0.75 -10.20
C LYS A 236 23.74 1.51 -9.13
N ALA A 237 24.14 0.84 -8.04
CA ALA A 237 24.94 1.43 -6.97
C ALA A 237 26.37 1.84 -7.41
N ARG A 238 26.85 1.36 -8.56
CA ARG A 238 28.13 1.78 -9.16
C ARG A 238 28.00 2.98 -10.10
N THR A 239 26.78 3.44 -10.37
CA THR A 239 26.57 4.70 -11.10
C THR A 239 26.78 5.82 -10.09
N PRO A 240 27.73 6.76 -10.31
CA PRO A 240 27.96 7.84 -9.36
C PRO A 240 26.66 8.57 -9.10
N THR A 241 26.40 8.85 -7.82
CA THR A 241 25.21 9.61 -7.45
C THR A 241 25.25 10.99 -8.12
N ARG A 242 24.09 11.59 -8.38
CA ARG A 242 24.03 12.90 -9.07
C ARG A 242 24.88 13.97 -8.35
N ASP A 243 25.02 13.86 -7.03
CA ASP A 243 25.86 14.73 -6.22
C ASP A 243 27.37 14.49 -6.45
N GLU A 244 27.80 13.23 -6.60
CA GLU A 244 29.18 12.89 -6.99
C GLU A 244 29.47 13.27 -8.45
N ALA A 245 28.51 13.10 -9.35
CA ALA A 245 28.66 13.52 -10.76
C ALA A 245 28.75 15.04 -10.90
N VAL A 246 27.99 15.81 -10.09
CA VAL A 246 28.08 17.29 -10.03
C VAL A 246 29.40 17.72 -9.40
N ALA A 247 29.90 17.03 -8.37
CA ALA A 247 31.21 17.31 -7.79
C ALA A 247 32.37 17.02 -8.76
N VAL A 248 32.27 15.95 -9.55
CA VAL A 248 33.27 15.60 -10.58
C VAL A 248 33.25 16.60 -11.75
N VAL A 249 32.08 17.11 -12.16
CA VAL A 249 31.98 18.16 -13.19
C VAL A 249 32.45 19.52 -12.66
N ALA A 250 32.19 19.84 -11.40
CA ALA A 250 32.67 21.07 -10.77
C ALA A 250 34.20 21.07 -10.49
N ALA A 251 34.82 19.89 -10.44
CA ALA A 251 36.25 19.69 -10.23
C ALA A 251 37.05 19.46 -11.54
N ALA A 252 36.38 19.47 -12.70
CA ALA A 252 37.06 19.40 -13.99
C ALA A 252 37.66 20.78 -14.35
N PRO A 253 38.95 20.84 -14.76
CA PRO A 253 39.67 22.10 -15.02
C PRO A 253 39.19 22.86 -16.26
#